data_AF-A0A9E2AA83-F1
#
_entry.id   AF-A0A9E2AA83-F1
#
_cell.length_a   1.000
_cell.length_b   1.000
_cell.length_c   1.000
_cell.angle_alpha   90.00
_cell.angle_beta   90.00
_cell.angle_gamma   90.00
#
_symmetry.space_group_name_H-M   'P 1'
#
loop_
_entity.id
_entity.type
_entity.pdbx_description
1 polymer ?
#
loop_
_entity_poly.entity_id
_entity_poly.type
_entity_poly.pdbx_seq_one_letter_code
_entity_poly.pdbx_strand_id
1 'polypeptide(L)'
;MKDWLEGIGFVAIIASLVFVGIETHNSTKQAALTTQALEISAYQELMDNIAELNKLVVEDAEVAAFLYKAYDTTNELSEFEQFRLGRNIFLRFRHGDIAYFQFERGAIDEERLRSSLRVLNLGNRRVREFWERNQGNFVEPYRNYVNQLIDERMAERESD
;
A
#
# COMPACT_ATOMS: atom_id res chain seq x y z
N MET A 1 -50.29 43.09 -3.58
CA MET A 1 -49.39 42.80 -2.43
C MET A 1 -49.25 41.31 -2.10
N LYS A 2 -50.02 40.39 -2.68
CA LYS A 2 -49.81 38.94 -2.45
C LYS A 2 -48.83 38.35 -3.47
N ASP A 3 -48.95 38.76 -4.72
CA ASP A 3 -48.19 38.20 -5.85
C ASP A 3 -46.68 38.51 -5.81
N TRP A 4 -46.27 39.68 -5.28
CA TRP A 4 -44.85 40.01 -5.11
C TRP A 4 -44.18 39.21 -3.98
N LEU A 5 -44.92 38.85 -2.93
CA LEU A 5 -44.42 38.00 -1.84
C LEU A 5 -44.24 36.55 -2.31
N GLU A 6 -45.18 36.04 -3.12
CA GLU A 6 -45.05 34.71 -3.75
C GLU A 6 -43.85 34.65 -4.71
N GLY A 7 -43.61 35.71 -5.51
CA GLY A 7 -42.44 35.79 -6.39
C GLY A 7 -41.11 35.79 -5.62
N ILE A 8 -41.01 36.53 -4.52
CA ILE A 8 -39.81 36.56 -3.67
C ILE A 8 -39.59 35.20 -3.00
N GLY A 9 -40.65 34.57 -2.48
CA GLY A 9 -40.56 33.24 -1.87
C GLY A 9 -40.08 32.18 -2.86
N PHE A 10 -40.58 32.21 -4.09
CA PHE A 10 -40.16 31.28 -5.15
C PHE A 10 -38.69 31.47 -5.54
N VAL A 11 -38.24 32.72 -5.69
CA VAL A 11 -36.83 33.03 -5.98
C VAL A 11 -35.92 32.61 -4.83
N ALA A 12 -36.33 32.83 -3.58
CA ALA A 12 -35.58 32.40 -2.41
C ALA A 12 -35.42 30.87 -2.36
N ILE A 13 -36.47 30.11 -2.65
CA ILE A 13 -36.42 28.64 -2.72
C ILE A 13 -35.43 28.17 -3.79
N ILE A 14 -35.49 28.75 -5.00
CA ILE A 14 -34.56 28.40 -6.08
C ILE A 14 -33.11 28.74 -5.68
N ALA A 15 -32.88 29.93 -5.13
CA ALA A 15 -31.56 30.33 -4.67
C ALA A 15 -31.00 29.40 -3.59
N SER A 16 -31.85 28.97 -2.64
CA SER A 16 -31.48 27.99 -1.61
C SER A 16 -31.13 26.63 -2.22
N LEU A 17 -31.91 26.13 -3.20
CA LEU A 17 -31.61 24.85 -3.86
C LEU A 17 -30.30 24.89 -4.64
N VAL A 18 -30.01 25.99 -5.34
CA VAL A 18 -28.73 26.20 -6.04
C VAL A 18 -27.58 26.23 -5.04
N PHE A 19 -27.74 26.95 -3.92
CA PHE A 19 -26.73 27.02 -2.87
C PHE A 19 -26.43 25.64 -2.27
N VAL A 20 -27.46 24.88 -1.90
CA VAL A 20 -27.30 23.50 -1.38
C VAL A 20 -26.62 22.58 -2.40
N GLY A 21 -26.95 22.71 -3.69
CA GLY A 21 -26.28 21.95 -4.75
C GLY A 21 -24.79 22.25 -4.85
N ILE A 22 -24.40 23.53 -4.79
CA ILE A 22 -23.00 23.97 -4.78
C ILE A 22 -22.28 23.48 -3.52
N GLU A 23 -22.90 23.63 -2.35
CA GLU A 23 -22.34 23.21 -1.07
C GLU A 23 -22.11 21.69 -1.05
N THR A 24 -23.10 20.90 -1.45
CA THR A 24 -22.99 19.43 -1.53
C THR A 24 -21.86 19.00 -2.46
N HIS A 25 -21.72 19.65 -3.62
CA HIS A 25 -20.64 19.38 -4.57
C HIS A 25 -19.26 19.71 -3.97
N ASN A 26 -19.15 20.86 -3.30
CA ASN A 26 -17.91 21.27 -2.65
C ASN A 26 -17.54 20.38 -1.47
N SER A 27 -18.51 19.98 -0.64
CA SER A 27 -18.31 19.03 0.47
C SER A 27 -17.84 17.67 -0.03
N THR A 28 -18.40 17.19 -1.15
CA THR A 28 -17.98 15.92 -1.77
C THR A 28 -16.53 15.99 -2.26
N LYS A 29 -16.15 17.10 -2.93
CA LYS A 29 -14.77 17.33 -3.36
C LYS A 29 -13.80 17.44 -2.19
N GLN A 30 -14.18 18.12 -1.12
CA GLN A 30 -13.34 18.23 0.08
C GLN A 30 -13.15 16.86 0.73
N ALA A 31 -14.20 16.05 0.88
CA ALA A 31 -14.10 14.69 1.40
C ALA A 31 -13.15 13.81 0.56
N ALA A 32 -13.20 13.93 -0.77
CA ALA A 32 -12.27 13.23 -1.67
C ALA A 32 -10.81 13.69 -1.46
N LEU A 33 -10.57 15.00 -1.38
CA LEU A 33 -9.23 15.56 -1.14
C LEU A 33 -8.68 15.17 0.24
N THR A 34 -9.52 15.19 1.28
CA THR A 34 -9.14 14.75 2.63
C THR A 34 -8.79 13.26 2.65
N THR A 35 -9.56 12.43 1.94
CA THR A 35 -9.28 11.00 1.80
C THR A 35 -7.94 10.78 1.12
N GLN A 36 -7.69 11.47 0.01
CA GLN A 36 -6.41 11.41 -0.70
C GLN A 36 -5.24 11.86 0.17
N ALA A 37 -5.40 12.92 0.96
CA ALA A 37 -4.37 13.38 1.89
C ALA A 37 -4.06 12.35 2.98
N LEU A 38 -5.09 11.67 3.51
CA LEU A 38 -4.91 10.57 4.46
C LEU A 38 -4.18 9.37 3.83
N GLU A 39 -4.51 9.03 2.58
CA GLU A 39 -3.84 7.95 1.84
C GLU A 39 -2.35 8.28 1.59
N ILE A 40 -2.04 9.52 1.19
CA ILE A 40 -0.65 10.00 1.04
C ILE A 40 0.09 9.97 2.39
N SER A 41 -0.56 10.39 3.48
CA SER A 41 0.05 10.35 4.82
C SER A 41 0.35 8.91 5.25
N ALA A 42 -0.55 7.97 4.99
CA ALA A 42 -0.33 6.56 5.26
C ALA A 42 0.82 6.00 4.42
N TYR A 43 0.95 6.43 3.15
CA TYR A 43 2.11 6.09 2.32
C TYR A 43 3.42 6.64 2.88
N GLN A 44 3.43 7.89 3.35
CA GLN A 44 4.62 8.52 3.95
C GLN A 44 5.05 7.79 5.23
N GLU A 45 4.12 7.49 6.13
CA GLU A 45 4.39 6.72 7.35
C GLU A 45 4.98 5.33 7.02
N LEU A 46 4.49 4.71 5.96
CA LEU A 46 5.03 3.45 5.45
C LEU A 46 6.46 3.60 4.91
N MET A 47 6.76 4.68 4.19
CA MET A 47 8.13 4.96 3.72
C MET A 47 9.08 5.23 4.89
N ASP A 48 8.62 5.94 5.93
CA ASP A 48 9.40 6.23 7.13
C ASP A 48 9.76 4.94 7.88
N ASN A 49 8.81 4.01 8.01
CA ASN A 49 9.08 2.68 8.59
C ASN A 49 10.14 1.89 7.79
N ILE A 50 10.14 1.97 6.45
CA ILE A 50 11.19 1.35 5.62
C ILE A 50 12.54 2.04 5.87
N ALA A 51 12.56 3.36 5.93
CA ALA A 51 13.78 4.12 6.17
C ALA A 51 14.37 3.80 7.56
N GLU A 52 13.53 3.66 8.58
CA GLU A 52 13.93 3.26 9.92
C GLU A 52 14.50 1.83 9.95
N LEU A 53 13.85 0.88 9.27
CA LEU A 53 14.38 -0.48 9.14
C LEU A 53 15.75 -0.46 8.45
N ASN A 54 15.89 0.25 7.32
CA ASN A 54 17.15 0.36 6.61
C ASN A 54 18.24 1.00 7.46
N LYS A 55 17.91 2.05 8.22
CA LYS A 55 18.82 2.69 9.16
C LYS A 55 19.29 1.71 10.22
N LEU A 56 18.38 0.92 10.77
CA LEU A 56 18.70 -0.09 11.77
C LEU A 56 19.62 -1.20 11.22
N VAL A 57 19.47 -1.59 9.94
CA VAL A 57 20.45 -2.49 9.28
C VAL A 57 21.85 -1.84 9.17
N VAL A 58 21.92 -0.53 8.94
CA VAL A 58 23.19 0.18 8.79
C VAL A 58 23.88 0.41 10.13
N GLU A 59 23.12 0.69 11.18
CA GLU A 59 23.64 1.08 12.48
C GLU A 59 23.83 -0.10 13.45
N ASP A 60 23.04 -1.16 13.33
CA ASP A 60 23.07 -2.32 14.23
C ASP A 60 23.72 -3.55 13.55
N ALA A 61 24.92 -3.90 14.03
CA ALA A 61 25.69 -5.01 13.49
C ALA A 61 25.03 -6.39 13.69
N GLU A 62 24.25 -6.60 14.76
CA GLU A 62 23.55 -7.87 14.98
C GLU A 62 22.41 -8.02 13.97
N VAL A 63 21.68 -6.95 13.72
CA VAL A 63 20.59 -6.96 12.74
C VAL A 63 21.14 -7.11 11.32
N ALA A 64 22.24 -6.42 11.01
CA ALA A 64 22.95 -6.60 9.73
C ALA A 64 23.38 -8.05 9.52
N ALA A 65 24.02 -8.66 10.53
CA ALA A 65 24.47 -10.05 10.47
C ALA A 65 23.29 -11.03 10.31
N PHE A 66 22.21 -10.82 11.07
CA PHE A 66 20.99 -11.62 10.94
C PHE A 66 20.40 -11.52 9.53
N LEU A 67 20.19 -10.32 9.00
CA LEU A 67 19.59 -10.15 7.68
C LEU A 67 20.49 -10.69 6.57
N TYR A 68 21.80 -10.48 6.66
CA TYR A 68 22.76 -11.06 5.74
C TYR A 68 22.64 -12.59 5.70
N LYS A 69 22.67 -13.24 6.87
CA LYS A 69 22.48 -14.69 7.00
C LYS A 69 21.11 -15.14 6.50
N ALA A 70 20.05 -14.38 6.80
CA ALA A 70 18.68 -14.73 6.46
C ALA A 70 18.40 -14.65 4.95
N TYR A 71 19.00 -13.68 4.25
CA TYR A 71 18.86 -13.57 2.80
C TYR A 71 19.81 -14.48 2.04
N ASP A 72 20.92 -14.91 2.65
CA ASP A 72 21.70 -16.02 2.13
C ASP A 72 20.91 -17.33 2.29
N THR A 73 20.43 -17.84 1.16
CA THR A 73 19.62 -19.06 1.13
C THR A 73 20.41 -20.34 1.36
N THR A 74 21.75 -20.25 1.48
CA THR A 74 22.63 -21.40 1.73
C THR A 74 22.85 -21.67 3.23
N ASN A 75 22.73 -20.65 4.08
CA ASN A 75 22.94 -20.80 5.53
C ASN A 75 21.73 -21.44 6.23
N GLU A 76 21.96 -22.24 7.26
CA GLU A 76 20.86 -22.69 8.11
C GLU A 76 20.46 -21.60 9.12
N LEU A 77 19.15 -21.42 9.30
CA LEU A 77 18.59 -20.53 10.32
C LEU A 77 18.10 -21.37 11.48
N SER A 78 18.45 -20.98 12.70
CA SER A 78 17.81 -21.50 13.93
C SER A 78 16.30 -21.24 13.90
N GLU A 79 15.54 -21.98 14.70
CA GLU A 79 14.08 -21.78 14.79
C GLU A 79 13.71 -20.33 15.15
N PHE A 80 14.47 -19.71 16.04
CA PHE A 80 14.27 -18.31 16.42
C PHE A 80 14.58 -17.34 15.27
N GLU A 81 15.65 -17.58 14.51
CA GLU A 81 15.96 -16.78 13.32
C GLU A 81 14.91 -16.97 12.22
N GLN A 82 14.38 -18.18 12.04
CA GLN A 82 13.27 -18.46 11.11
C GLN A 82 12.01 -17.70 11.52
N PHE A 83 11.68 -17.69 12.82
CA PHE A 83 10.57 -16.90 13.35
C PHE A 83 10.76 -15.40 13.05
N ARG A 84 11.95 -14.83 13.37
CA ARG A 84 12.27 -13.42 13.09
C ARG A 84 12.17 -13.10 11.60
N LEU A 85 12.68 -13.99 10.74
CA LEU A 85 12.61 -13.81 9.29
C LEU A 85 11.16 -13.84 8.81
N GLY A 86 10.34 -14.79 9.29
CA GLY A 86 8.92 -14.87 8.96
C GLY A 86 8.16 -13.60 9.33
N ARG A 87 8.42 -13.03 10.52
CA ARG A 87 7.82 -11.74 10.93
C ARG A 87 8.25 -10.60 10.01
N ASN A 88 9.54 -10.54 9.66
CA ASN A 88 10.06 -9.53 8.75
C ASN A 88 9.47 -9.65 7.33
N ILE A 89 9.36 -10.86 6.77
CA ILE A 89 8.75 -11.09 5.46
C ILE A 89 7.26 -10.72 5.50
N PHE A 90 6.53 -11.12 6.54
CA PHE A 90 5.10 -10.80 6.70
C PHE A 90 4.84 -9.29 6.69
N LEU A 91 5.65 -8.52 7.43
CA LEU A 91 5.53 -7.06 7.47
C LEU A 91 5.76 -6.44 6.09
N ARG A 92 6.70 -6.96 5.31
CA ARG A 92 6.94 -6.49 3.94
C ARG A 92 5.76 -6.79 3.00
N PHE A 93 5.14 -7.97 3.10
CA PHE A 93 3.91 -8.25 2.36
C PHE A 93 2.73 -7.39 2.82
N ARG A 94 2.60 -7.10 4.12
CA ARG A 94 1.59 -6.16 4.62
C ARG A 94 1.78 -4.75 4.05
N HIS A 95 3.02 -4.31 3.93
CA HIS A 95 3.35 -3.05 3.28
C HIS A 95 2.92 -3.07 1.80
N GLY A 96 3.24 -4.14 1.08
CA GLY A 96 2.84 -4.29 -0.31
C GLY A 96 1.32 -4.32 -0.51
N ASP A 97 0.57 -4.94 0.41
CA ASP A 97 -0.90 -4.98 0.42
C ASP A 97 -1.50 -3.57 0.55
N ILE A 98 -0.92 -2.73 1.43
CA ILE A 98 -1.37 -1.33 1.58
C ILE A 98 -1.03 -0.51 0.33
N ALA A 99 0.17 -0.68 -0.24
CA ALA A 99 0.54 -0.01 -1.49
C ALA A 99 -0.40 -0.43 -2.65
N TYR A 100 -0.76 -1.71 -2.73
CA TYR A 100 -1.71 -2.20 -3.71
C TYR A 100 -3.10 -1.62 -3.51
N PHE A 101 -3.57 -1.53 -2.26
CA PHE A 101 -4.84 -0.87 -1.94
C PHE A 101 -4.86 0.59 -2.39
N GLN A 102 -3.76 1.33 -2.22
CA GLN A 102 -3.64 2.71 -2.70
C GLN A 102 -3.64 2.81 -4.24
N PHE A 103 -3.05 1.83 -4.91
CA PHE A 103 -3.11 1.71 -6.37
C PHE A 103 -4.55 1.45 -6.85
N GLU A 104 -5.28 0.52 -6.23
CA GLU A 104 -6.69 0.26 -6.57
C GLU A 104 -7.59 1.49 -6.38
N ARG A 105 -7.22 2.39 -5.46
CA ARG A 105 -7.91 3.67 -5.22
C ARG A 105 -7.49 4.78 -6.17
N GLY A 106 -6.48 4.57 -7.01
CA GLY A 106 -5.93 5.58 -7.91
C GLY A 106 -5.09 6.64 -7.20
N ALA A 107 -4.66 6.39 -5.96
CA ALA A 107 -3.82 7.31 -5.19
C ALA A 107 -2.36 7.28 -5.64
N ILE A 108 -1.89 6.11 -6.11
CA ILE A 108 -0.58 5.92 -6.75
C ILE A 108 -0.77 5.21 -8.10
N ASP A 109 0.16 5.45 -9.02
CA ASP A 109 0.21 4.73 -10.29
C ASP A 109 0.92 3.36 -10.17
N GLU A 110 0.89 2.58 -11.25
CA GLU A 110 1.50 1.24 -11.27
C GLU A 110 3.03 1.31 -11.12
N GLU A 111 3.69 2.35 -11.62
CA GLU A 111 5.15 2.51 -11.50
C GLU A 111 5.54 2.67 -10.02
N ARG A 112 4.79 3.49 -9.29
CA ARG A 112 4.95 3.67 -7.84
C ARG A 112 4.68 2.38 -7.08
N LEU A 113 3.60 1.67 -7.41
CA LEU A 113 3.30 0.36 -6.83
C LEU A 113 4.46 -0.62 -7.04
N ARG A 114 4.95 -0.76 -8.28
CA ARG A 114 6.06 -1.66 -8.63
C ARG A 114 7.33 -1.28 -7.87
N SER A 115 7.61 0.02 -7.73
CA SER A 115 8.73 0.51 -6.91
C SER A 115 8.60 0.09 -5.45
N SER A 116 7.43 0.31 -4.83
CA SER A 116 7.16 -0.07 -3.44
C SER A 116 7.28 -1.58 -3.20
N LEU A 117 6.89 -2.41 -4.17
CA LEU A 117 6.96 -3.87 -4.05
C LEU A 117 8.36 -4.47 -4.24
N ARG A 118 9.36 -3.68 -4.68
CA ARG A 118 10.75 -4.17 -4.78
C ARG A 118 11.30 -4.68 -3.45
N VAL A 119 10.83 -4.12 -2.34
CA VAL A 119 11.25 -4.51 -0.97
C VAL A 119 10.87 -5.95 -0.61
N LEU A 120 9.89 -6.54 -1.31
CA LEU A 120 9.50 -7.94 -1.10
C LEU A 120 10.68 -8.88 -1.41
N ASN A 121 11.53 -8.53 -2.37
CA ASN A 121 12.61 -9.39 -2.85
C ASN A 121 12.11 -10.78 -3.28
N LEU A 122 11.12 -10.81 -4.18
CA LEU A 122 10.48 -12.03 -4.71
C LEU A 122 11.48 -12.97 -5.43
N GLY A 123 12.68 -12.48 -5.78
CA GLY A 123 13.76 -13.30 -6.30
C GLY A 123 14.38 -14.25 -5.25
N ASN A 124 14.19 -13.98 -3.96
CA ASN A 124 14.70 -14.81 -2.87
C ASN A 124 13.80 -16.04 -2.62
N ARG A 125 14.41 -17.24 -2.57
CA ARG A 125 13.69 -18.51 -2.38
C ARG A 125 12.89 -18.55 -1.08
N ARG A 126 13.46 -18.10 0.05
CA ARG A 126 12.76 -18.12 1.35
C ARG A 126 11.54 -17.21 1.37
N VAL A 127 11.60 -16.09 0.64
CA VAL A 127 10.46 -15.16 0.49
C VAL A 127 9.33 -15.84 -0.26
N ARG A 128 9.61 -16.54 -1.37
CA ARG A 128 8.60 -17.27 -2.13
C ARG A 128 8.00 -18.42 -1.33
N GLU A 129 8.83 -19.22 -0.67
CA GLU A 129 8.35 -20.29 0.23
C GLU A 129 7.47 -19.75 1.37
N PHE A 130 7.82 -18.57 1.91
CA PHE A 130 6.95 -17.90 2.88
C PHE A 130 5.61 -17.52 2.25
N TRP A 131 5.63 -16.90 1.07
CA TRP A 131 4.44 -16.47 0.35
C TRP A 131 3.49 -17.65 0.07
N GLU A 132 4.01 -18.76 -0.47
CA GLU A 132 3.23 -19.97 -0.75
C GLU A 132 2.44 -20.45 0.47
N ARG A 133 3.06 -20.42 1.66
CA ARG A 133 2.45 -20.85 2.93
C ARG A 133 1.50 -19.83 3.54
N ASN A 134 1.69 -18.53 3.28
CA ASN A 134 1.05 -17.46 4.04
C ASN A 134 0.15 -16.54 3.20
N GLN A 135 0.11 -16.70 1.87
CA GLN A 135 -0.66 -15.84 0.98
C GLN A 135 -2.15 -15.75 1.35
N GLY A 136 -2.72 -16.78 1.98
CA GLY A 136 -4.09 -16.79 2.47
C GLY A 136 -4.42 -15.70 3.51
N ASN A 137 -3.42 -15.03 4.09
CA ASN A 137 -3.62 -13.89 5.00
C ASN A 137 -3.92 -12.56 4.28
N PHE A 138 -3.89 -12.55 2.95
CA PHE A 138 -4.02 -11.35 2.11
C PHE A 138 -5.25 -11.44 1.22
N VAL A 139 -5.78 -10.30 0.77
CA VAL A 139 -6.96 -10.24 -0.10
C VAL A 139 -6.66 -10.77 -1.50
N GLU A 140 -7.66 -11.35 -2.16
CA GLU A 140 -7.49 -12.04 -3.45
C GLU A 140 -6.87 -11.18 -4.56
N PRO A 141 -7.29 -9.92 -4.78
CA PRO A 141 -6.69 -9.09 -5.82
C PRO A 141 -5.18 -8.90 -5.63
N TYR A 142 -4.75 -8.61 -4.40
CA TYR A 142 -3.34 -8.49 -4.07
C TYR A 142 -2.59 -9.81 -4.24
N ARG A 143 -3.18 -10.95 -3.85
CA ARG A 143 -2.56 -12.27 -4.07
C ARG A 143 -2.31 -12.53 -5.54
N ASN A 144 -3.30 -12.27 -6.38
CA ASN A 144 -3.20 -12.49 -7.82
C ASN A 144 -2.11 -11.60 -8.42
N TYR A 145 -2.02 -10.34 -7.98
CA TYR A 145 -0.98 -9.43 -8.43
C TYR A 145 0.43 -9.88 -8.03
N VAL A 146 0.63 -10.32 -6.77
CA VAL A 146 1.92 -10.85 -6.31
C VAL A 146 2.29 -12.12 -7.07
N ASN A 147 1.35 -13.03 -7.32
CA ASN A 147 1.59 -14.23 -8.10
C ASN A 147 2.03 -13.89 -9.53
N GLN A 148 1.37 -12.94 -10.18
CA GLN A 148 1.79 -12.44 -11.49
C GLN A 148 3.23 -11.89 -11.46
N LEU A 149 3.61 -11.12 -10.44
CA LEU A 149 4.98 -10.61 -10.30
C LEU A 149 6.02 -11.72 -10.09
N ILE A 150 5.64 -12.80 -9.41
CA ILE A 150 6.50 -13.97 -9.24
C ILE A 150 6.69 -14.64 -10.61
N ASP A 151 5.61 -14.87 -11.35
CA ASP A 151 5.64 -15.52 -12.66
C ASP A 151 6.47 -14.72 -13.68
N GLU A 152 6.23 -13.40 -13.76
CA GLU A 152 7.02 -12.45 -14.58
C GLU A 152 8.53 -12.62 -14.31
N ARG A 153 8.91 -12.65 -13.03
CA ARG A 153 10.32 -12.72 -12.63
C ARG A 153 10.96 -14.09 -12.84
N MET A 154 10.17 -15.16 -12.77
CA MET A 154 10.66 -16.51 -13.06
C MET A 154 10.88 -16.69 -14.56
N ALA A 155 10.00 -16.14 -15.39
CA ALA A 155 10.16 -16.16 -16.84
C ALA A 155 11.43 -15.40 -17.29
N GLU A 156 11.72 -14.23 -16.70
CA GLU A 156 12.96 -13.47 -16.96
C GLU A 156 14.23 -14.28 -16.68
N ARG A 157 14.24 -15.11 -15.63
CA ARG A 157 15.41 -15.93 -15.26
C ARG A 157 15.64 -17.13 -16.17
N GLU A 158 14.60 -17.59 -16.87
CA GLU A 158 14.71 -18.72 -17.81
C GLU A 158 15.18 -18.26 -19.20
N SER A 159 15.11 -16.95 -19.48
CA SER A 159 15.58 -16.34 -20.73
C SER A 159 17.05 -15.88 -20.71
N ASP A 160 17.69 -15.85 -19.54
CA ASP A 160 19.10 -15.48 -19.31
C ASP A 160 20.02 -16.72 -19.24
#